data_AF-A0A2E6UQY7-F1
#
_entry.id   AF-A0A2E6UQY7-F1
#
_cell.length_a   1.000
_cell.length_b   1.000
_cell.length_c   1.000
_cell.angle_alpha   90.00
_cell.angle_beta   90.00
_cell.angle_gamma   90.00
#
_symmetry.space_group_name_H-M   'P 1'
#
loop_
_entity.id
_entity.type
_entity.pdbx_description
1 polymer ?
#
loop_
_entity_poly.entity_id
_entity_poly.type
_entity_poly.pdbx_seq_one_letter_code
_entity_poly.pdbx_strand_id
1 'polypeptide(L)'
;MRNIVMLISFFVAAAASAEPSILVDRKTGYYLGNLSTNQNDPDSVSNPNGRYGSKDSKDSINNPNGKYGNFQSNDSPNYPYATNKPIILNRENL
;
A
#
# COMPACT_ATOMS: atom_id res chain seq x y z
N MET A 1 26.54 14.59 -54.39
CA MET A 1 25.81 13.56 -53.62
C MET A 1 25.83 13.99 -52.17
N ARG A 2 24.65 14.19 -51.54
CA ARG A 2 24.53 14.79 -50.20
C ARG A 2 24.06 13.72 -49.22
N ASN A 3 24.97 13.25 -48.37
CA ASN A 3 24.69 12.19 -47.39
C ASN A 3 24.06 12.84 -46.15
N ILE A 4 22.78 12.59 -45.92
CA ILE A 4 22.07 13.00 -44.70
C ILE A 4 22.31 11.92 -43.65
N VAL A 5 23.07 12.25 -42.61
CA VAL A 5 23.23 11.39 -41.42
C VAL A 5 22.14 11.78 -40.43
N MET A 6 21.17 10.90 -40.22
CA MET A 6 20.15 11.03 -39.17
C MET A 6 20.73 10.48 -37.87
N LEU A 7 20.92 11.34 -36.86
CA LEU A 7 21.28 10.94 -35.50
C LEU A 7 19.99 10.52 -34.77
N ILE A 8 19.87 9.24 -34.40
CA ILE A 8 18.77 8.75 -33.56
C ILE A 8 19.21 8.85 -32.11
N SER A 9 18.66 9.81 -31.37
CA SER A 9 18.82 9.88 -29.92
C SER A 9 17.90 8.88 -29.23
N PHE A 10 18.47 7.86 -28.59
CA PHE A 10 17.73 6.90 -27.78
C PHE A 10 17.50 7.51 -26.38
N PHE A 11 16.29 8.00 -26.12
CA PHE A 11 15.94 8.53 -24.80
C PHE A 11 15.49 7.35 -23.91
N VAL A 12 16.38 6.89 -23.02
CA VAL A 12 16.00 5.91 -22.01
C VAL A 12 15.24 6.63 -20.91
N ALA A 13 13.92 6.53 -20.92
CA ALA A 13 13.09 7.00 -19.83
C ALA A 13 13.28 6.05 -18.63
N ALA A 14 13.94 6.52 -17.58
CA ALA A 14 13.92 5.84 -16.29
C ALA A 14 12.51 5.99 -15.70
N ALA A 15 11.77 4.90 -15.60
CA ALA A 15 10.52 4.89 -14.85
C ALA A 15 10.85 5.02 -13.36
N ALA A 16 10.53 6.17 -12.77
CA ALA A 16 10.62 6.34 -11.33
C ALA A 16 9.43 5.60 -10.67
N SER A 17 9.67 4.44 -10.05
CA SER A 17 8.68 3.82 -9.17
C SER A 17 8.89 4.35 -7.75
N ALA A 18 7.95 5.17 -7.27
CA ALA A 18 7.92 5.52 -5.85
C ALA A 18 7.50 4.29 -5.05
N GLU A 19 8.24 3.95 -4.00
CA GLU A 19 7.86 2.87 -3.12
C GLU A 19 6.57 3.23 -2.37
N PRO A 20 5.60 2.29 -2.25
CA PRO A 20 4.34 2.61 -1.60
C PRO A 20 4.54 2.90 -0.12
N SER A 21 3.80 3.88 0.39
CA SER A 21 3.67 4.11 1.83
C SER A 21 3.11 2.87 2.51
N ILE A 22 3.47 2.67 3.78
CA ILE A 22 3.03 1.52 4.57
C ILE A 22 1.95 1.93 5.57
N LEU A 23 1.05 1.01 5.88
CA LEU A 23 0.16 1.11 7.03
C LEU A 23 0.77 0.40 8.22
N VAL A 24 0.71 1.04 9.39
CA VAL A 24 1.13 0.43 10.65
C VAL A 24 0.16 0.75 11.78
N ASP A 25 0.03 -0.18 12.72
CA ASP A 25 -0.64 0.08 14.00
C ASP A 25 0.15 1.15 14.78
N ARG A 26 -0.52 2.24 15.15
CA ARG A 26 0.12 3.41 15.78
C ARG A 26 0.78 3.11 17.12
N LYS A 27 0.23 2.18 17.92
CA LYS A 27 0.72 1.89 19.27
C LYS A 27 1.81 0.84 19.28
N THR A 28 1.68 -0.16 18.42
CA THR A 28 2.54 -1.36 18.43
C THR A 28 3.58 -1.34 17.32
N GLY A 29 3.42 -0.51 16.28
CA GLY A 29 4.24 -0.53 15.07
C GLY A 29 3.99 -1.75 14.19
N TYR A 30 2.94 -2.54 14.45
CA TYR A 30 2.63 -3.73 13.67
C TYR A 30 2.33 -3.37 12.21
N TYR A 31 3.01 -4.02 11.28
CA TYR A 31 2.86 -3.80 9.84
C TYR A 31 1.52 -4.34 9.31
N LEU A 32 0.80 -3.50 8.57
CA LEU A 32 -0.55 -3.76 8.06
C LEU A 32 -0.64 -3.69 6.52
N GLY A 33 0.50 -3.69 5.83
CA GLY A 33 0.56 -3.74 4.37
C GLY A 33 0.96 -2.42 3.70
N ASN A 34 1.21 -2.50 2.40
CA ASN A 34 1.53 -1.40 1.51
C ASN A 34 0.24 -0.74 0.98
N LEU A 35 0.18 0.58 1.01
CA LEU A 35 -0.81 1.39 0.29
C LEU A 35 -0.49 1.39 -1.22
N SER A 36 -0.64 0.22 -1.83
CA SER A 36 -0.42 -0.04 -3.24
C SER A 36 -1.74 -0.32 -3.93
N THR A 37 -1.86 0.07 -5.20
CA THR A 37 -2.99 -0.30 -6.06
C THR A 37 -2.75 -1.62 -6.79
N ASN A 38 -1.55 -2.20 -6.67
CA ASN A 38 -1.23 -3.48 -7.29
C ASN A 38 -1.99 -4.61 -6.58
N GLN A 39 -2.93 -5.25 -7.28
CA GLN A 39 -3.76 -6.31 -6.71
C GLN A 39 -3.07 -7.67 -6.67
N ASN A 40 -1.87 -7.82 -7.25
CA ASN A 40 -1.12 -9.06 -7.27
C ASN A 40 0.06 -9.07 -6.29
N ASP A 41 0.39 -7.91 -5.71
CA ASP A 41 1.45 -7.79 -4.71
C ASP A 41 0.97 -8.42 -3.39
N PRO A 42 1.72 -9.38 -2.80
CA PRO A 42 1.33 -10.05 -1.56
C PRO A 42 1.21 -9.10 -0.35
N ASP A 43 1.92 -7.98 -0.39
CA ASP A 43 1.94 -6.98 0.69
C ASP A 43 0.91 -5.86 0.48
N SER A 44 0.25 -5.81 -0.68
CA SER A 44 -0.71 -4.75 -1.01
C SER A 44 -2.04 -4.91 -0.27
N VAL A 45 -2.51 -3.81 0.32
CA VAL A 45 -3.88 -3.75 0.88
C VAL A 45 -4.98 -3.79 -0.19
N SER A 46 -4.61 -3.62 -1.47
CA SER A 46 -5.53 -3.77 -2.59
C SER A 46 -5.59 -5.19 -3.14
N ASN A 47 -4.76 -6.12 -2.66
CA ASN A 47 -4.80 -7.53 -3.09
C ASN A 47 -5.93 -8.28 -2.35
N PRO A 48 -7.05 -8.62 -3.02
CA PRO A 48 -8.22 -9.23 -2.36
C PRO A 48 -7.95 -10.66 -1.87
N ASN A 49 -6.88 -11.29 -2.35
CA ASN A 49 -6.46 -12.63 -1.95
C ASN A 49 -5.22 -12.59 -1.04
N GLY A 50 -4.63 -11.41 -0.86
CA GLY A 50 -3.42 -11.19 -0.08
C GLY A 50 -3.68 -11.06 1.42
N ARG A 51 -2.64 -11.24 2.23
CA ARG A 51 -2.74 -11.19 3.69
C ARG A 51 -3.26 -9.83 4.20
N TYR A 52 -2.90 -8.73 3.55
CA TYR A 52 -3.23 -7.38 4.02
C TYR A 52 -4.43 -6.74 3.33
N GLY A 53 -4.89 -7.31 2.20
CA GLY A 53 -6.05 -6.81 1.45
C GLY A 53 -7.26 -7.74 1.48
N SER A 54 -7.12 -9.01 1.85
CA SER A 54 -8.23 -9.96 1.86
C SER A 54 -9.25 -9.68 2.95
N LYS A 55 -10.54 -9.85 2.63
CA LYS A 55 -11.65 -9.75 3.59
C LYS A 55 -11.64 -10.86 4.66
N ASP A 56 -10.88 -11.94 4.44
CA ASP A 56 -10.87 -13.11 5.32
C ASP A 56 -9.62 -13.16 6.23
N SER A 57 -8.66 -12.24 6.03
CA SER A 57 -7.44 -12.18 6.83
C SER A 57 -7.62 -11.37 8.11
N LYS A 58 -7.05 -11.85 9.23
CA LYS A 58 -7.05 -11.13 10.52
C LYS A 58 -6.23 -9.83 10.51
N ASP A 59 -5.27 -9.72 9.61
CA ASP A 59 -4.33 -8.59 9.51
C ASP A 59 -4.79 -7.52 8.52
N SER A 60 -5.90 -7.76 7.81
CA SER A 60 -6.40 -6.90 6.75
C SER A 60 -7.34 -5.82 7.28
N ILE A 61 -7.15 -4.60 6.79
CA ILE A 61 -8.08 -3.48 7.01
C ILE A 61 -9.41 -3.66 6.26
N ASN A 62 -9.48 -4.60 5.32
CA ASN A 62 -10.68 -4.91 4.54
C ASN A 62 -11.50 -6.06 5.14
N ASN A 63 -11.06 -6.68 6.24
CA ASN A 63 -11.83 -7.72 6.91
C ASN A 63 -12.92 -7.10 7.79
N PRO A 64 -14.21 -7.21 7.42
CA PRO A 64 -15.32 -6.55 8.14
C PRO A 64 -15.54 -7.12 9.55
N ASN A 65 -15.00 -8.30 9.84
CA ASN A 65 -15.06 -8.95 11.15
C ASN A 65 -13.71 -8.92 11.87
N GLY A 66 -12.66 -8.43 11.23
CA GLY A 66 -11.28 -8.42 11.73
C GLY A 66 -10.96 -7.21 12.58
N LYS A 67 -9.95 -7.32 13.46
CA LYS A 67 -9.50 -6.25 14.36
C LYS A 67 -9.26 -4.92 13.63
N TYR A 68 -8.67 -4.97 12.44
CA TYR A 68 -8.28 -3.77 11.69
C TYR A 68 -9.30 -3.32 10.64
N GLY A 69 -10.40 -4.04 10.42
CA GLY A 69 -11.38 -3.69 9.37
C GLY A 69 -12.83 -3.53 9.84
N ASN A 70 -13.19 -4.04 11.02
CA ASN A 70 -14.57 -3.93 11.51
C ASN A 70 -14.93 -2.52 11.98
N PHE A 71 -16.23 -2.21 12.05
CA PHE A 71 -16.75 -0.87 12.35
C PHE A 71 -16.86 -0.55 13.85
N GLN A 72 -16.37 -1.41 14.74
CA GLN A 72 -16.48 -1.24 16.21
C GLN A 72 -15.12 -1.31 16.91
N SER A 73 -14.04 -1.61 16.17
CA SER A 73 -12.70 -1.76 16.73
C SER A 73 -11.99 -0.42 16.80
N ASN A 74 -11.36 -0.17 17.95
CA ASN A 74 -10.50 0.99 18.14
C ASN A 74 -9.27 1.01 17.22
N ASP A 75 -8.92 -0.14 16.63
CA ASP A 75 -7.77 -0.29 15.74
C ASP A 75 -8.13 -0.25 14.26
N SER A 76 -9.42 0.01 13.93
CA SER A 76 -9.92 0.01 12.57
C SER A 76 -10.05 1.44 12.02
N PRO A 77 -9.60 1.72 10.78
CA PRO A 77 -9.85 2.99 10.13
C PRO A 77 -11.34 3.19 9.82
N ASN A 78 -12.11 2.10 9.72
CA ASN A 78 -13.53 2.09 9.38
C ASN A 78 -14.45 2.43 10.57
N TYR A 79 -13.93 2.44 11.80
CA TYR A 79 -14.70 2.88 12.96
C TYR A 79 -14.53 4.41 13.15
N PRO A 80 -15.60 5.23 13.02
CA PRO A 80 -15.48 6.69 13.10
C PRO A 80 -14.93 7.18 14.45
N TYR A 81 -15.21 6.46 15.53
CA TYR A 81 -14.79 6.79 16.89
C TYR A 81 -13.54 6.02 17.35
N ALA A 82 -12.81 5.38 16.43
CA ALA A 82 -11.60 4.64 16.77
C ALA A 82 -10.55 5.54 17.43
N THR A 83 -10.04 5.07 18.57
CA THR A 83 -9.00 5.77 19.35
C THR A 83 -7.57 5.37 18.97
N ASN A 84 -7.39 4.36 18.10
CA ASN A 84 -6.10 3.86 17.65
C ASN A 84 -6.10 3.49 16.15
N LYS A 85 -6.52 4.42 15.28
CA LYS A 85 -6.48 4.17 13.83
C LYS A 85 -5.04 3.89 13.36
N PRO A 86 -4.86 3.01 12.35
CA PRO A 86 -3.58 2.84 11.68
C PRO A 86 -3.05 4.18 11.16
N ILE A 87 -1.73 4.32 11.14
CA ILE A 87 -1.05 5.48 10.56
C ILE A 87 -0.35 5.10 9.27
N ILE A 88 -0.16 6.10 8.41
CA ILE A 88 0.56 5.96 7.15
C ILE A 88 1.98 6.44 7.37
N LEU A 89 2.96 5.61 7.02
CA LEU A 89 4.38 5.98 7.01
C LEU A 89 4.91 5.96 5.59
N ASN A 90 5.60 7.02 5.20
CA ASN A 90 6.37 7.02 3.96
C ASN A 90 7.69 6.30 4.21
N ARG A 91 8.13 5.46 3.26
CA ARG A 91 9.35 4.67 3.42
C ARG A 91 10.61 5.53 3.55
N GLU A 92 10.55 6.79 3.13
CA GLU A 92 11.63 7.77 3.22
C GLU A 92 11.81 8.37 4.63
N ASN A 93 10.89 8.09 5.54
CA ASN A 93 10.89 8.58 6.92
C ASN A 93 10.98 7.44 7.96
N LEU A 94 11.48 6.26 7.55
CA LEU A 94 11.71 5.09 8.40
C LEU A 94 13.17 4.97 8.83
#